data_AF-A0A3C1SRS9-F1
#
_entry.id   AF-A0A3C1SRS9-F1
#
_cell.length_a   1.000
_cell.length_b   1.000
_cell.length_c   1.000
_cell.angle_alpha   90.00
_cell.angle_beta   90.00
_cell.angle_gamma   90.00
#
_symmetry.space_group_name_H-M   'P 1'
#
loop_
_entity.id
_entity.type
_entity.pdbx_description
1 polymer ?
#
loop_
_entity_poly.entity_id
_entity_poly.type
_entity_poly.pdbx_seq_one_letter_code
_entity_poly.pdbx_strand_id
1 'polypeptide(L)'
;LVVAIKGPLTTPVGGGFRSLNVALRQDLDLYACVRPVRYYPGVPSPMRHPEKVDVIIFRENTEDVYAGIEYKSGTPENAKLAKFLREEMGAEFFDDAGLGIKPISAYGSKRLVRKAIQYAIDHGRDSVTLVHKGNIMKFTEGAFRNWGYELARDEFPDQTITENELYSVHGGKQPAGKVVIKDRIADIIFQLLQLRPEEFSVLATMNLNGDYLSDAVAAEVGGIGIAPGANMADHVAVFEATHGTAPKYANLDKVNPGSLMLSGVMMLQYMGWTEAAELIESALAKVIADKTVTYDFARQMDGATEVPTSKFADLLIVKMRQEGPALRQEIEHRRRHQEQSRRALEDARVADPVQSMIASGRMPTTVGGIMSPVVTVKNDEMVNVAMHTMIENGVNALMVEPDASGQWGIMTDRDVLKKIISVNRSPARVKVGEVTNRPLVTIKREMSLADAAQKMSEANVRRVVVEMDGKPVGMVTDNDLFRTVEVFGWGPDV
;
A
#
# COMPACT_ATOMS: atom_id res chain seq x y z
N LEU A 1 16.85 8.79 1.13
CA LEU A 1 16.46 7.65 1.98
C LEU A 1 17.53 7.47 3.04
N VAL A 2 17.14 7.39 4.33
CA VAL A 2 18.02 7.02 5.43
C VAL A 2 17.73 5.56 5.77
N VAL A 3 18.76 4.72 5.71
CA VAL A 3 18.62 3.27 5.80
C VAL A 3 19.60 2.73 6.83
N ALA A 4 19.12 1.88 7.73
CA ALA A 4 19.95 1.16 8.68
C ALA A 4 19.51 -0.29 8.80
N ILE A 5 20.44 -1.17 9.17
CA ILE A 5 20.16 -2.55 9.57
C ILE A 5 20.75 -2.79 10.95
N LYS A 6 20.03 -3.51 11.82
CA LYS A 6 20.47 -3.81 13.18
C LYS A 6 20.17 -5.25 13.58
N GLY A 7 21.02 -5.78 14.46
CA GLY A 7 20.70 -6.98 15.22
C GLY A 7 19.67 -6.71 16.34
N PRO A 8 19.20 -7.76 17.03
CA PRO A 8 18.31 -7.60 18.18
C PRO A 8 19.00 -6.90 19.35
N LEU A 9 18.23 -6.15 20.14
CA LEU A 9 18.70 -5.45 21.34
C LEU A 9 17.95 -5.96 22.57
N THR A 10 18.67 -6.31 23.63
CA THR A 10 18.09 -6.79 24.90
C THR A 10 17.44 -5.62 25.64
N THR A 11 16.21 -5.81 26.13
CA THR A 11 15.56 -4.91 27.10
C THR A 11 15.41 -5.65 28.44
N PRO A 12 15.84 -5.09 29.58
CA PRO A 12 15.63 -5.72 30.90
C PRO A 12 14.13 -5.84 31.24
N VAL A 13 13.72 -6.96 31.85
CA VAL A 13 12.33 -7.18 32.29
C VAL A 13 12.16 -6.68 33.73
N GLY A 14 11.13 -5.87 33.99
CA GLY A 14 10.71 -5.51 35.35
C GLY A 14 11.45 -4.33 36.03
N GLY A 15 12.37 -3.66 35.33
CA GLY A 15 13.04 -2.44 35.79
C GLY A 15 14.17 -2.01 34.85
N GLY A 16 14.43 -0.70 34.72
CA GLY A 16 15.49 -0.16 33.85
C GLY A 16 15.03 0.99 32.94
N PHE A 17 15.85 1.31 31.93
CA PHE A 17 15.56 2.32 30.91
C PHE A 17 14.51 1.81 29.88
N ARG A 18 13.83 2.74 29.22
CA ARG A 18 12.87 2.48 28.14
C ARG A 18 13.51 1.60 27.05
N SER A 19 12.79 0.60 26.54
CA SER A 19 13.32 -0.30 25.50
C SER A 19 14.03 0.46 24.37
N LEU A 20 15.27 0.08 24.04
CA LEU A 20 16.04 0.75 22.97
C LEU A 20 15.33 0.66 21.62
N ASN A 21 14.65 -0.46 21.33
CA ASN A 21 13.86 -0.59 20.11
C ASN A 21 12.69 0.40 20.11
N VAL A 22 12.03 0.61 21.26
CA VAL A 22 10.95 1.60 21.40
C VAL A 22 11.49 3.01 21.25
N ALA A 23 12.63 3.33 21.87
CA ALA A 23 13.26 4.65 21.74
C ALA A 23 13.61 4.95 20.27
N LEU A 24 14.26 4.01 19.56
CA LEU A 24 14.56 4.16 18.13
C LEU A 24 13.29 4.37 17.29
N ARG A 25 12.22 3.62 17.55
CA ARG A 25 10.95 3.75 16.81
C ARG A 25 10.31 5.12 17.02
N GLN A 26 10.40 5.67 18.21
CA GLN A 26 9.80 6.95 18.55
C GLN A 26 10.65 8.13 18.05
N ASP A 27 11.95 8.10 18.34
CA ASP A 27 12.87 9.19 17.98
C ASP A 27 12.99 9.35 16.46
N LEU A 28 12.85 8.24 15.71
CA LEU A 28 12.88 8.23 14.24
C LEU A 28 11.49 8.17 13.59
N ASP A 29 10.41 8.22 14.38
CA ASP A 29 9.01 8.07 13.95
C ASP A 29 8.78 6.90 12.97
N LEU A 30 9.36 5.73 13.27
CA LEU A 30 9.25 4.50 12.46
C LEU A 30 7.89 3.84 12.65
N TYR A 31 6.86 4.49 12.12
CA TYR A 31 5.48 4.24 12.47
C TYR A 31 4.87 2.96 11.90
N ALA A 32 5.48 2.37 10.86
CA ALA A 32 5.03 1.13 10.26
C ALA A 32 6.05 0.02 10.50
N CYS A 33 5.69 -0.99 11.30
CA CYS A 33 6.41 -2.25 11.34
C CYS A 33 5.88 -3.15 10.21
N VAL A 34 6.72 -3.47 9.24
CA VAL A 34 6.39 -4.26 8.05
C VAL A 34 7.05 -5.63 8.16
N ARG A 35 6.25 -6.69 8.09
CA ARG A 35 6.68 -8.09 8.21
C ARG A 35 6.07 -8.93 7.08
N PRO A 36 6.81 -9.20 6.00
CA PRO A 36 6.41 -10.19 5.01
C PRO A 36 6.62 -11.59 5.59
N VAL A 37 5.60 -12.43 5.49
CA VAL A 37 5.58 -13.79 6.00
C VAL A 37 5.13 -14.72 4.88
N ARG A 38 6.05 -15.57 4.44
CA ARG A 38 5.80 -16.57 3.39
C ARG A 38 6.61 -17.82 3.64
N TYR A 39 6.13 -18.93 3.06
CA TYR A 39 6.86 -20.18 3.08
C TYR A 39 8.03 -20.19 2.09
N TYR A 40 9.16 -20.78 2.51
CA TYR A 40 10.29 -21.08 1.63
C TYR A 40 10.36 -22.59 1.41
N PRO A 41 10.46 -23.08 0.16
CA PRO A 41 10.54 -24.51 -0.13
C PRO A 41 11.61 -25.23 0.70
N GLY A 42 11.22 -26.33 1.35
CA GLY A 42 12.11 -27.15 2.16
C GLY A 42 12.19 -26.73 3.63
N VAL A 43 11.65 -25.57 4.00
CA VAL A 43 11.53 -25.20 5.42
C VAL A 43 10.57 -26.17 6.12
N PRO A 44 10.90 -26.68 7.31
CA PRO A 44 9.97 -27.47 8.11
C PRO A 44 8.84 -26.59 8.64
N SER A 45 7.60 -27.07 8.60
CA SER A 45 6.43 -26.36 9.10
C SER A 45 5.47 -27.31 9.82
N PRO A 46 4.77 -26.84 10.87
CA PRO A 46 3.70 -27.61 11.51
C PRO A 46 2.41 -27.67 10.68
N MET A 47 2.27 -26.84 9.64
CA MET A 47 1.07 -26.72 8.82
C MET A 47 1.04 -27.77 7.71
N ARG A 48 -0.16 -28.16 7.29
CA ARG A 48 -0.36 -29.09 6.15
C ARG A 48 -0.03 -28.44 4.79
N HIS A 49 -0.32 -27.15 4.67
CA HIS A 49 -0.18 -26.38 3.43
C HIS A 49 0.49 -25.03 3.68
N PRO A 50 1.73 -24.99 4.20
CA PRO A 50 2.43 -23.73 4.46
C PRO A 50 2.70 -22.93 3.19
N GLU A 51 2.81 -23.59 2.03
CA GLU A 51 3.03 -22.97 0.72
C GLU A 51 1.93 -21.98 0.30
N LYS A 52 0.77 -22.05 0.95
CA LYS A 52 -0.37 -21.17 0.70
C LYS A 52 -0.30 -19.85 1.48
N VAL A 53 0.63 -19.71 2.42
CA VAL A 53 0.82 -18.50 3.21
C VAL A 53 1.80 -17.59 2.47
N ASP A 54 1.31 -16.45 1.99
CA ASP A 54 2.11 -15.32 1.48
C ASP A 54 1.40 -14.01 1.84
N VAL A 55 1.75 -13.46 3.01
CA VAL A 55 1.13 -12.25 3.52
C VAL A 55 2.14 -11.19 3.92
N ILE A 56 1.73 -9.92 3.90
CA ILE A 56 2.52 -8.80 4.41
C ILE A 56 1.73 -8.10 5.49
N ILE A 57 2.30 -8.06 6.69
CA ILE A 57 1.67 -7.44 7.85
C ILE A 57 2.27 -6.05 8.03
N PHE A 58 1.39 -5.04 7.94
CA PHE A 58 1.64 -3.66 8.32
C PHE A 58 1.05 -3.42 9.71
N ARG A 59 1.93 -3.25 10.68
CA ARG A 59 1.60 -3.00 12.08
C ARG A 59 1.87 -1.54 12.43
N GLU A 60 0.87 -0.84 12.95
CA GLU A 60 1.03 0.47 13.60
C GLU A 60 2.01 0.32 14.77
N ASN A 61 3.02 1.19 14.86
CA ASN A 61 4.17 0.96 15.73
C ASN A 61 4.43 2.11 16.72
N THR A 62 3.48 3.03 16.91
CA THR A 62 3.65 4.23 17.77
C THR A 62 2.63 4.37 18.89
N GLU A 63 1.42 3.81 18.72
CA GLU A 63 0.31 3.94 19.66
C GLU A 63 -0.08 2.56 20.25
N ASP A 64 -1.35 2.40 20.64
CA ASP A 64 -1.90 1.25 21.36
C ASP A 64 -1.32 1.12 22.78
N VAL A 65 -1.62 0.04 23.48
CA VAL A 65 -1.08 -0.29 24.80
C VAL A 65 0.46 -0.36 24.81
N TYR A 66 1.09 -0.50 23.64
CA TYR A 66 2.55 -0.46 23.46
C TYR A 66 3.13 0.93 23.67
N ALA A 67 2.31 1.98 23.72
CA ALA A 67 2.72 3.31 24.16
C ALA A 67 3.24 3.32 25.62
N GLY A 68 2.88 2.30 26.41
CA GLY A 68 3.36 2.14 27.80
C GLY A 68 2.77 3.17 28.76
N ILE A 69 1.58 3.70 28.45
CA ILE A 69 0.87 4.64 29.32
C ILE A 69 0.09 3.84 30.35
N GLU A 70 0.75 3.49 31.45
CA GLU A 70 0.19 2.67 32.52
C GLU A 70 0.61 3.16 33.91
N TYR A 71 -0.24 2.88 34.89
CA TYR A 71 -0.07 3.31 36.26
C TYR A 71 -0.18 2.10 37.19
N LYS A 72 0.93 1.81 37.87
CA LYS A 72 1.05 0.68 38.80
C LYS A 72 0.05 0.82 39.95
N SER A 73 -0.63 -0.28 40.27
CA SER A 73 -1.53 -0.35 41.41
C SER A 73 -0.86 0.12 42.72
N GLY A 74 -1.62 0.86 43.53
CA GLY A 74 -1.18 1.39 44.82
C GLY A 74 -0.31 2.65 44.76
N THR A 75 0.04 3.17 43.58
CA THR A 75 0.79 4.44 43.49
C THR A 75 -0.13 5.67 43.55
N PRO A 76 0.37 6.84 43.98
CA PRO A 76 -0.42 8.08 44.00
C PRO A 76 -1.02 8.45 42.63
N GLU A 77 -0.29 8.20 41.54
CA GLU A 77 -0.74 8.48 40.18
C GLU A 77 -1.90 7.55 39.76
N ASN A 78 -1.81 6.26 40.09
CA ASN A 78 -2.88 5.30 39.85
C ASN A 78 -4.14 5.68 40.65
N ALA A 79 -4.00 6.03 41.93
CA ALA A 79 -5.13 6.46 42.76
C ALA A 79 -5.81 7.74 42.21
N LYS A 80 -5.01 8.69 41.72
CA LYS A 80 -5.52 9.90 41.07
C LYS A 80 -6.33 9.58 39.79
N LEU A 81 -5.80 8.70 38.94
CA LEU A 81 -6.50 8.28 37.73
C LEU A 81 -7.77 7.49 38.07
N ALA A 82 -7.70 6.57 39.03
CA ALA A 82 -8.84 5.76 39.47
C ALA A 82 -9.98 6.63 39.99
N LYS A 83 -9.65 7.64 40.80
CA LYS A 83 -10.61 8.63 41.30
C LYS A 83 -11.28 9.38 40.15
N PHE A 84 -10.50 9.92 39.21
CA PHE A 84 -11.04 10.60 38.03
C PHE A 84 -11.97 9.69 37.21
N LEU A 85 -11.56 8.45 36.93
CA LEU A 85 -12.36 7.51 36.14
C LEU A 85 -13.67 7.14 36.84
N ARG A 86 -13.67 6.98 38.17
CA ARG A 86 -14.87 6.63 38.93
C ARG A 86 -15.82 7.82 39.12
N GLU A 87 -15.29 8.97 39.54
CA GLU A 87 -16.10 10.13 39.92
C GLU A 87 -16.57 10.95 38.72
N GLU A 88 -15.72 11.13 37.70
CA GLU A 88 -16.01 12.00 36.55
C GLU A 88 -16.49 11.22 35.32
N MET A 89 -15.96 10.00 35.13
CA MET A 89 -16.25 9.19 33.94
C MET A 89 -17.21 8.03 34.21
N GLY A 90 -17.58 7.78 35.47
CA GLY A 90 -18.51 6.71 35.87
C GLY A 90 -18.01 5.28 35.58
N ALA A 91 -16.69 5.07 35.53
CA ALA A 91 -16.10 3.76 35.24
C ALA A 91 -16.09 2.85 36.47
N GLU A 92 -16.42 1.58 36.28
CA GLU A 92 -16.39 0.53 37.32
C GLU A 92 -15.26 -0.47 37.06
N PHE A 93 -14.44 -0.72 38.07
CA PHE A 93 -13.37 -1.72 38.07
C PHE A 93 -12.95 -2.03 39.52
N PHE A 94 -12.39 -3.22 39.73
CA PHE A 94 -11.96 -3.68 41.05
C PHE A 94 -10.95 -2.74 41.72
N ASP A 95 -10.98 -2.70 43.04
CA ASP A 95 -9.96 -1.98 43.81
C ASP A 95 -8.58 -2.56 43.56
N ASP A 96 -7.57 -1.68 43.69
CA ASP A 96 -6.16 -1.99 43.42
C ASP A 96 -5.88 -2.52 42.00
N ALA A 97 -6.73 -2.22 41.03
CA ALA A 97 -6.45 -2.51 39.62
C ALA A 97 -5.28 -1.68 39.07
N GLY A 98 -4.39 -2.33 38.29
CA GLY A 98 -3.48 -1.61 37.40
C GLY A 98 -4.26 -0.94 36.27
N LEU A 99 -3.94 0.31 35.95
CA LEU A 99 -4.68 1.10 34.96
C LEU A 99 -3.79 1.41 33.76
N GLY A 100 -4.24 1.03 32.57
CA GLY A 100 -3.56 1.31 31.30
C GLY A 100 -4.45 2.10 30.35
N ILE A 101 -3.82 2.90 29.48
CA ILE A 101 -4.50 3.70 28.45
C ILE A 101 -4.12 3.15 27.07
N LYS A 102 -5.14 2.93 26.22
CA LYS A 102 -5.00 2.50 24.82
C LYS A 102 -5.36 3.65 23.88
N PRO A 103 -4.43 4.56 23.55
CA PRO A 103 -4.68 5.57 22.53
C PRO A 103 -4.62 4.93 21.14
N ILE A 104 -5.56 5.28 20.26
CA ILE A 104 -5.51 5.01 18.81
C ILE A 104 -6.05 6.27 18.13
N SER A 105 -5.28 6.84 17.21
CA SER A 105 -5.63 8.10 16.54
C SER A 105 -5.88 7.92 15.04
N ALA A 106 -6.65 8.86 14.47
CA ALA A 106 -6.85 8.95 13.03
C ALA A 106 -5.52 9.15 12.30
N TYR A 107 -4.62 9.95 12.87
CA TYR A 107 -3.30 10.23 12.30
C TYR A 107 -2.46 8.95 12.17
N GLY A 108 -2.29 8.20 13.28
CA GLY A 108 -1.54 6.95 13.30
C GLY A 108 -2.15 5.88 12.40
N SER A 109 -3.47 5.75 12.43
CA SER A 109 -4.20 4.77 11.62
C SER A 109 -4.08 5.05 10.12
N LYS A 110 -4.36 6.29 9.70
CA LYS A 110 -4.38 6.67 8.28
C LYS A 110 -3.00 6.55 7.63
N ARG A 111 -1.92 6.97 8.31
CA ARG A 111 -0.56 6.85 7.74
C ARG A 111 -0.13 5.40 7.52
N LEU A 112 -0.48 4.49 8.44
CA LEU A 112 -0.22 3.07 8.26
C LEU A 112 -1.03 2.49 7.10
N VAL A 113 -2.35 2.72 7.09
CA VAL A 113 -3.23 2.14 6.07
C VAL A 113 -2.90 2.66 4.67
N ARG A 114 -2.53 3.94 4.54
CA ARG A 114 -2.02 4.52 3.29
C ARG A 114 -0.81 3.74 2.77
N LYS A 115 0.19 3.50 3.62
CA LYS A 115 1.38 2.75 3.25
C LYS A 115 1.05 1.30 2.86
N ALA A 116 0.11 0.66 3.55
CA ALA A 116 -0.35 -0.69 3.24
C ALA A 116 -1.09 -0.77 1.88
N ILE A 117 -2.00 0.17 1.60
CA ILE A 117 -2.73 0.25 0.32
C ILE A 117 -1.76 0.56 -0.82
N GLN A 118 -0.87 1.53 -0.64
CA GLN A 118 0.15 1.85 -1.64
C GLN A 118 1.05 0.65 -1.94
N TYR A 119 1.49 -0.06 -0.90
CA TYR A 119 2.26 -1.30 -1.07
C TYR A 119 1.47 -2.35 -1.87
N ALA A 120 0.19 -2.54 -1.56
CA ALA A 120 -0.66 -3.49 -2.29
C ALA A 120 -0.77 -3.12 -3.77
N ILE A 121 -0.94 -1.84 -4.09
CA ILE A 121 -1.00 -1.34 -5.47
C ILE A 121 0.34 -1.56 -6.19
N ASP A 122 1.44 -1.12 -5.59
CA ASP A 122 2.78 -1.14 -6.21
C ASP A 122 3.26 -2.58 -6.49
N HIS A 123 2.81 -3.53 -5.67
CA HIS A 123 3.20 -4.94 -5.76
C HIS A 123 2.10 -5.84 -6.32
N GLY A 124 1.00 -5.27 -6.84
CA GLY A 124 -0.11 -6.02 -7.43
C GLY A 124 -0.73 -7.05 -6.48
N ARG A 125 -0.89 -6.71 -5.20
CA ARG A 125 -1.54 -7.56 -4.19
C ARG A 125 -3.06 -7.40 -4.24
N ASP A 126 -3.77 -8.49 -4.02
CA ASP A 126 -5.22 -8.55 -4.26
C ASP A 126 -6.04 -7.81 -3.22
N SER A 127 -5.59 -7.78 -1.96
CA SER A 127 -6.40 -7.22 -0.87
C SER A 127 -5.59 -6.60 0.27
N VAL A 128 -6.23 -5.65 0.96
CA VAL A 128 -5.82 -5.13 2.27
C VAL A 128 -6.92 -5.46 3.28
N THR A 129 -6.55 -6.23 4.31
CA THR A 129 -7.43 -6.62 5.41
C THR A 129 -7.14 -5.79 6.66
N LEU A 130 -8.11 -5.01 7.12
CA LEU A 130 -8.05 -4.28 8.38
C LEU A 130 -8.38 -5.24 9.54
N VAL A 131 -7.43 -5.45 10.45
CA VAL A 131 -7.60 -6.39 11.58
C VAL A 131 -7.89 -5.63 12.87
N HIS A 132 -9.04 -5.91 13.50
CA HIS A 132 -9.50 -5.12 14.65
C HIS A 132 -10.46 -5.91 15.56
N LYS A 133 -10.63 -5.52 16.82
CA LYS A 133 -11.64 -6.02 17.77
C LYS A 133 -12.69 -4.94 18.05
N GLY A 134 -13.12 -4.28 16.98
CA GLY A 134 -14.00 -3.10 17.04
C GLY A 134 -15.42 -3.38 17.52
N ASN A 135 -15.85 -4.65 17.52
CA ASN A 135 -17.12 -5.06 18.13
C ASN A 135 -17.13 -4.87 19.66
N ILE A 136 -15.97 -4.99 20.31
CA ILE A 136 -15.79 -4.74 21.75
C ILE A 136 -15.24 -3.34 21.98
N MET A 137 -14.15 -2.99 21.30
CA MET A 137 -13.43 -1.72 21.46
C MET A 137 -13.82 -0.71 20.37
N LYS A 138 -15.06 -0.23 20.43
CA LYS A 138 -15.70 0.58 19.37
C LYS A 138 -14.93 1.86 19.01
N PHE A 139 -14.40 2.55 20.01
CA PHE A 139 -13.80 3.89 19.84
C PHE A 139 -12.28 3.89 19.65
N THR A 140 -11.65 2.72 19.65
CA THR A 140 -10.22 2.58 19.37
C THR A 140 -10.02 1.65 18.17
N GLU A 141 -10.30 0.36 18.33
CA GLU A 141 -10.14 -0.62 17.25
C GLU A 141 -11.23 -0.48 16.17
N GLY A 142 -12.46 -0.15 16.57
CA GLY A 142 -13.53 0.20 15.63
C GLY A 142 -13.23 1.51 14.88
N ALA A 143 -12.61 2.48 15.55
CA ALA A 143 -12.17 3.73 14.93
C ALA A 143 -11.05 3.49 13.90
N PHE A 144 -10.03 2.67 14.23
CA PHE A 144 -8.98 2.25 13.29
C PHE A 144 -9.57 1.69 12.00
N ARG A 145 -10.51 0.75 12.11
CA ARG A 145 -11.23 0.17 10.97
C ARG A 145 -11.91 1.25 10.13
N ASN A 146 -12.70 2.11 10.78
CA ASN A 146 -13.46 3.14 10.08
C ASN A 146 -12.56 4.14 9.37
N TRP A 147 -11.48 4.61 10.01
CA TRP A 147 -10.49 5.51 9.40
C TRP A 147 -9.74 4.85 8.25
N GLY A 148 -9.51 3.54 8.30
CA GLY A 148 -8.92 2.79 7.19
C GLY A 148 -9.83 2.75 5.96
N TYR A 149 -11.12 2.46 6.13
CA TYR A 149 -12.11 2.53 5.05
C TYR A 149 -12.29 3.95 4.51
N GLU A 150 -12.36 4.94 5.40
CA GLU A 150 -12.43 6.36 5.04
C GLU A 150 -11.26 6.75 4.14
N LEU A 151 -10.03 6.41 4.53
CA LEU A 151 -8.85 6.70 3.73
C LEU A 151 -8.84 5.99 2.38
N ALA A 152 -9.22 4.71 2.33
CA ALA A 152 -9.30 3.99 1.07
C ALA A 152 -10.27 4.67 0.08
N ARG A 153 -11.45 5.07 0.57
CA ARG A 153 -12.45 5.79 -0.22
C ARG A 153 -11.95 7.17 -0.66
N ASP A 154 -11.32 7.92 0.24
CA ASP A 154 -11.01 9.33 0.00
C ASP A 154 -9.71 9.51 -0.83
N GLU A 155 -8.71 8.66 -0.62
CA GLU A 155 -7.39 8.78 -1.27
C GLU A 155 -7.15 7.77 -2.39
N PHE A 156 -7.84 6.62 -2.38
CA PHE A 156 -7.67 5.55 -3.38
C PHE A 156 -8.99 5.08 -4.05
N PRO A 157 -9.95 5.96 -4.40
CA PRO A 157 -11.26 5.54 -4.92
C PRO A 157 -11.15 4.78 -6.25
N ASP A 158 -10.18 5.14 -7.09
CA ASP A 158 -10.01 4.54 -8.40
C ASP A 158 -9.25 3.21 -8.36
N GLN A 159 -8.58 2.90 -7.24
CA GLN A 159 -7.70 1.73 -7.10
C GLN A 159 -8.20 0.73 -6.07
N THR A 160 -9.18 1.09 -5.25
CA THR A 160 -9.76 0.20 -4.24
C THR A 160 -11.24 -0.06 -4.51
N ILE A 161 -11.75 -1.16 -3.94
CA ILE A 161 -13.18 -1.47 -3.80
C ILE A 161 -13.40 -2.11 -2.43
N THR A 162 -14.61 -2.06 -1.90
CA THR A 162 -14.94 -2.78 -0.66
C THR A 162 -15.27 -4.25 -0.93
N GLU A 163 -15.15 -5.11 0.07
CA GLU A 163 -15.63 -6.50 -0.03
C GLU A 163 -17.14 -6.58 -0.31
N ASN A 164 -17.94 -5.64 0.22
CA ASN A 164 -19.36 -5.59 -0.09
C ASN A 164 -19.61 -5.29 -1.58
N GLU A 165 -18.87 -4.32 -2.15
CA GLU A 165 -18.93 -3.98 -3.57
C GLU A 165 -18.48 -5.14 -4.46
N LEU A 166 -17.42 -5.86 -4.07
CA LEU A 166 -16.96 -7.07 -4.74
C LEU A 166 -18.10 -8.08 -4.96
N TYR A 167 -18.90 -8.35 -3.93
CA TYR A 167 -19.99 -9.33 -4.04
C TYR A 167 -21.27 -8.75 -4.64
N SER A 168 -21.69 -7.55 -4.22
CA SER A 168 -22.97 -6.96 -4.63
C SER A 168 -22.96 -6.42 -6.06
N VAL A 169 -21.84 -5.87 -6.53
CA VAL A 169 -21.70 -5.24 -7.85
C VAL A 169 -20.96 -6.17 -8.82
N HIS A 170 -19.87 -6.79 -8.36
CA HIS A 170 -19.00 -7.58 -9.25
C HIS A 170 -19.21 -9.10 -9.14
N GLY A 171 -20.24 -9.56 -8.42
CA GLY A 171 -20.59 -10.97 -8.32
C GLY A 171 -19.48 -11.87 -7.75
N GLY A 172 -18.62 -11.31 -6.89
CA GLY A 172 -17.48 -11.99 -6.28
C GLY A 172 -16.22 -12.04 -7.14
N LYS A 173 -16.23 -11.46 -8.35
CA LYS A 173 -15.06 -11.40 -9.23
C LYS A 173 -14.34 -10.08 -9.08
N GLN A 174 -13.08 -10.13 -8.66
CA GLN A 174 -12.29 -8.93 -8.44
C GLN A 174 -11.97 -8.23 -9.78
N PRO A 175 -12.35 -6.95 -9.92
CA PRO A 175 -11.91 -6.09 -11.02
C PRO A 175 -10.39 -6.10 -11.20
N ALA A 176 -9.93 -6.14 -12.45
CA ALA A 176 -8.51 -6.03 -12.75
C ALA A 176 -7.91 -4.72 -12.23
N GLY A 177 -6.80 -4.81 -11.49
CA GLY A 177 -6.08 -3.65 -10.95
C GLY A 177 -6.72 -2.96 -9.75
N LYS A 178 -7.83 -3.50 -9.20
CA LYS A 178 -8.41 -3.02 -7.93
C LYS A 178 -7.86 -3.83 -6.76
N VAL A 179 -7.65 -3.18 -5.63
CA VAL A 179 -7.33 -3.81 -4.34
C VAL A 179 -8.60 -3.88 -3.51
N VAL A 180 -8.95 -5.08 -3.02
CA VAL A 180 -10.13 -5.27 -2.16
C VAL A 180 -9.80 -4.84 -0.73
N ILE A 181 -10.54 -3.87 -0.21
CA ILE A 181 -10.49 -3.46 1.19
C ILE A 181 -11.55 -4.22 1.96
N LYS A 182 -11.10 -4.96 2.97
CA LYS A 182 -11.95 -5.78 3.83
C LYS A 182 -11.50 -5.69 5.28
N ASP A 183 -12.31 -6.21 6.19
CA ASP A 183 -11.97 -6.25 7.61
C ASP A 183 -12.29 -7.60 8.24
N ARG A 184 -11.51 -7.97 9.25
CA ARG A 184 -11.73 -9.17 10.05
C ARG A 184 -11.52 -8.87 11.52
N ILE A 185 -12.29 -9.56 12.35
CA ILE A 185 -12.14 -9.46 13.79
C ILE A 185 -10.80 -10.09 14.23
N ALA A 186 -10.13 -9.48 15.20
CA ALA A 186 -8.77 -9.87 15.60
C ALA A 186 -8.61 -11.32 16.04
N ASP A 187 -9.64 -11.98 16.58
CA ASP A 187 -9.58 -13.40 16.95
C ASP A 187 -9.86 -14.34 15.77
N ILE A 188 -10.83 -14.01 14.90
CA ILE A 188 -11.16 -14.87 13.76
C ILE A 188 -10.04 -14.92 12.72
N ILE A 189 -9.24 -13.86 12.58
CA ILE A 189 -8.14 -13.82 11.61
C ILE A 189 -7.08 -14.89 11.87
N PHE A 190 -6.79 -15.23 13.14
CA PHE A 190 -5.88 -16.32 13.48
C PHE A 190 -6.39 -17.67 12.98
N GLN A 191 -7.71 -17.88 13.00
CA GLN A 191 -8.31 -19.11 12.46
C GLN A 191 -8.29 -19.11 10.94
N LEU A 192 -8.62 -17.97 10.32
CA LEU A 192 -8.72 -17.87 8.85
C LEU A 192 -7.36 -17.99 8.17
N LEU A 193 -6.27 -17.51 8.76
CA LEU A 193 -4.94 -17.71 8.18
C LEU A 193 -4.50 -19.19 8.23
N GLN A 194 -4.93 -19.95 9.22
CA GLN A 194 -4.68 -21.40 9.26
C GLN A 194 -5.56 -22.18 8.27
N LEU A 195 -6.82 -21.78 8.12
CA LEU A 195 -7.81 -22.54 7.35
C LEU A 195 -7.87 -22.13 5.87
N ARG A 196 -7.65 -20.84 5.58
CA ARG A 196 -7.85 -20.18 4.28
C ARG A 196 -6.83 -19.05 4.04
N PRO A 197 -5.52 -19.33 4.15
CA PRO A 197 -4.48 -18.29 4.01
C PRO A 197 -4.52 -17.57 2.66
N GLU A 198 -4.89 -18.26 1.58
CA GLU A 198 -4.96 -17.72 0.21
C GLU A 198 -5.99 -16.58 0.06
N GLU A 199 -6.93 -16.44 1.01
CA GLU A 199 -7.86 -15.31 1.01
C GLU A 199 -7.17 -13.99 1.42
N PHE A 200 -5.95 -14.00 1.95
CA PHE A 200 -5.30 -12.80 2.51
C PHE A 200 -3.99 -12.47 1.77
N SER A 201 -3.72 -11.18 1.59
CA SER A 201 -2.45 -10.70 1.01
C SER A 201 -1.79 -9.65 1.90
N VAL A 202 -2.37 -8.47 2.04
CA VAL A 202 -1.86 -7.43 2.95
C VAL A 202 -2.77 -7.33 4.17
N LEU A 203 -2.20 -7.28 5.37
CA LEU A 203 -2.94 -7.06 6.60
C LEU A 203 -2.47 -5.76 7.26
N ALA A 204 -3.38 -4.83 7.52
CA ALA A 204 -3.10 -3.61 8.26
C ALA A 204 -3.76 -3.68 9.64
N THR A 205 -2.99 -3.39 10.69
CA THR A 205 -3.41 -3.65 12.06
C THR A 205 -2.72 -2.74 13.06
N MET A 206 -3.28 -2.63 14.27
CA MET A 206 -2.69 -1.87 15.36
C MET A 206 -1.55 -2.63 16.03
N ASN A 207 -0.85 -1.94 16.93
CA ASN A 207 0.40 -2.41 17.52
C ASN A 207 0.30 -3.80 18.16
N LEU A 208 -0.63 -4.00 19.10
CA LEU A 208 -0.77 -5.27 19.83
C LEU A 208 -1.22 -6.41 18.90
N ASN A 209 -2.26 -6.18 18.11
CA ASN A 209 -2.81 -7.18 17.20
C ASN A 209 -1.76 -7.61 16.16
N GLY A 210 -0.99 -6.66 15.62
CA GLY A 210 0.07 -6.95 14.65
C GLY A 210 1.24 -7.71 15.24
N ASP A 211 1.60 -7.46 16.50
CA ASP A 211 2.64 -8.24 17.18
C ASP A 211 2.24 -9.72 17.25
N TYR A 212 1.07 -10.00 17.81
CA TYR A 212 0.60 -11.37 18.00
C TYR A 212 0.37 -12.09 16.67
N LEU A 213 -0.26 -11.40 15.71
CA LEU A 213 -0.59 -12.00 14.43
C LEU A 213 0.66 -12.35 13.64
N SER A 214 1.64 -11.45 13.58
CA SER A 214 2.84 -11.72 12.78
C SER A 214 3.72 -12.82 13.35
N ASP A 215 3.80 -12.94 14.68
CA ASP A 215 4.50 -14.06 15.32
C ASP A 215 3.77 -15.39 15.09
N ALA A 216 2.42 -15.40 15.13
CA ALA A 216 1.62 -16.60 14.86
C ALA A 216 1.78 -17.07 13.40
N VAL A 217 1.66 -16.17 12.43
CA VAL A 217 1.81 -16.52 11.00
C VAL A 217 3.26 -16.92 10.69
N ALA A 218 4.25 -16.31 11.34
CA ALA A 218 5.64 -16.75 11.20
C ALA A 218 5.82 -18.21 11.66
N ALA A 219 5.13 -18.63 12.74
CA ALA A 219 5.14 -20.02 13.19
C ALA A 219 4.53 -20.99 12.16
N GLU A 220 3.50 -20.55 11.42
CA GLU A 220 2.86 -21.34 10.36
C GLU A 220 3.82 -21.67 9.20
N VAL A 221 4.80 -20.81 8.91
CA VAL A 221 5.72 -20.98 7.77
C VAL A 221 7.13 -21.47 8.15
N GLY A 222 7.34 -21.90 9.40
CA GLY A 222 8.60 -22.47 9.87
C GLY A 222 9.33 -21.68 10.96
N GLY A 223 8.71 -20.62 11.46
CA GLY A 223 9.10 -19.93 12.69
C GLY A 223 9.78 -18.58 12.47
N ILE A 224 9.93 -17.85 13.59
CA ILE A 224 10.47 -16.49 13.64
C ILE A 224 11.94 -16.38 13.18
N GLY A 225 12.66 -17.51 13.14
CA GLY A 225 14.07 -17.57 12.70
C GLY A 225 14.29 -17.19 11.24
N ILE A 226 13.23 -17.18 10.42
CA ILE A 226 13.24 -16.76 9.02
C ILE A 226 12.24 -15.64 8.71
N ALA A 227 11.62 -15.05 9.72
CA ALA A 227 10.71 -13.92 9.53
C ALA A 227 11.52 -12.62 9.49
N PRO A 228 11.60 -11.90 8.36
CA PRO A 228 12.26 -10.60 8.31
C PRO A 228 11.38 -9.48 8.87
N GLY A 229 12.02 -8.37 9.24
CA GLY A 229 11.31 -7.21 9.78
C GLY A 229 11.92 -5.89 9.34
N ALA A 230 11.05 -4.89 9.20
CA ALA A 230 11.45 -3.51 8.99
C ALA A 230 10.55 -2.57 9.79
N ASN A 231 11.12 -1.53 10.39
CA ASN A 231 10.38 -0.41 10.93
C ASN A 231 10.61 0.78 10.00
N MET A 232 9.55 1.33 9.44
CA MET A 232 9.60 2.29 8.36
C MET A 232 8.80 3.55 8.70
N ALA A 233 9.40 4.70 8.39
CA ALA A 233 8.72 5.97 8.21
C ALA A 233 8.58 6.27 6.70
N ASP A 234 8.47 7.53 6.30
CA ASP A 234 8.38 7.92 4.88
C ASP A 234 9.76 7.97 4.19
N HIS A 235 10.79 8.38 4.93
CA HIS A 235 12.14 8.54 4.39
C HIS A 235 13.23 7.83 5.20
N VAL A 236 12.85 7.18 6.30
CA VAL A 236 13.75 6.45 7.21
C VAL A 236 13.26 5.01 7.34
N ALA A 237 14.16 4.05 7.22
CA ALA A 237 13.84 2.63 7.46
C ALA A 237 14.96 1.95 8.25
N VAL A 238 14.57 1.20 9.27
CA VAL A 238 15.46 0.36 10.08
C VAL A 238 15.03 -1.09 9.94
N PHE A 239 15.88 -1.88 9.29
CA PHE A 239 15.69 -3.32 9.07
C PHE A 239 16.25 -4.10 10.27
N GLU A 240 15.47 -5.04 10.79
CA GLU A 240 15.86 -5.81 11.98
C GLU A 240 15.31 -7.23 11.95
N ALA A 241 16.06 -8.14 12.57
CA ALA A 241 15.54 -9.47 12.83
C ALA A 241 14.31 -9.41 13.73
N THR A 242 13.32 -10.27 13.46
CA THR A 242 12.09 -10.35 14.24
C THR A 242 12.32 -11.00 15.60
N HIS A 243 13.31 -11.90 15.70
CA HIS A 243 13.63 -12.60 16.93
C HIS A 243 14.40 -11.73 17.95
N GLY A 244 14.37 -12.13 19.23
CA GLY A 244 15.17 -11.51 20.30
C GLY A 244 16.66 -11.87 20.27
N THR A 245 17.41 -11.48 21.32
CA THR A 245 18.87 -11.63 21.39
C THR A 245 19.39 -13.04 21.66
N ALA A 246 18.52 -13.97 22.09
CA ALA A 246 18.84 -15.36 22.39
C ALA A 246 20.19 -15.57 23.13
N PRO A 247 20.38 -15.01 24.35
CA PRO A 247 21.69 -14.95 25.03
C PRO A 247 22.43 -16.28 25.18
N LYS A 248 21.68 -17.38 25.34
CA LYS A 248 22.23 -18.75 25.45
C LYS A 248 23.00 -19.24 24.22
N TYR A 249 22.87 -18.57 23.07
CA TYR A 249 23.56 -18.92 21.83
C TYR A 249 24.60 -17.88 21.38
N ALA A 250 24.84 -16.85 22.20
CA ALA A 250 25.82 -15.82 21.87
C ALA A 250 27.22 -16.42 21.68
N ASN A 251 27.91 -16.04 20.59
CA ASN A 251 29.26 -16.48 20.23
C ASN A 251 29.45 -18.00 20.03
N LEU A 252 28.38 -18.76 19.83
CA LEU A 252 28.46 -20.21 19.63
C LEU A 252 28.48 -20.65 18.15
N ASP A 253 28.45 -19.70 17.21
CA ASP A 253 28.36 -19.99 15.76
C ASP A 253 27.23 -20.97 15.40
N LYS A 254 26.08 -20.79 16.08
CA LYS A 254 24.98 -21.78 16.07
C LYS A 254 23.64 -21.26 15.51
N VAL A 255 23.35 -19.97 15.67
CA VAL A 255 22.04 -19.39 15.35
C VAL A 255 21.80 -19.33 13.84
N ASN A 256 20.57 -19.58 13.41
CA ASN A 256 20.13 -19.33 12.04
C ASN A 256 20.22 -17.82 11.69
N PRO A 257 21.01 -17.41 10.68
CA PRO A 257 21.10 -16.00 10.30
C PRO A 257 19.92 -15.53 9.43
N GLY A 258 18.95 -16.42 9.11
CA GLY A 258 17.89 -16.21 8.13
C GLY A 258 17.08 -14.93 8.33
N SER A 259 16.55 -14.68 9.53
CA SER A 259 15.71 -13.50 9.81
C SER A 259 16.46 -12.19 9.56
N LEU A 260 17.70 -12.06 10.05
CA LEU A 260 18.50 -10.84 9.83
C LEU A 260 18.92 -10.71 8.35
N MET A 261 19.30 -11.82 7.72
CA MET A 261 19.66 -11.83 6.31
C MET A 261 18.49 -11.42 5.42
N LEU A 262 17.29 -11.98 5.64
CA LEU A 262 16.07 -11.63 4.92
C LEU A 262 15.63 -10.19 5.22
N SER A 263 15.94 -9.65 6.40
CA SER A 263 15.77 -8.21 6.68
C SER A 263 16.74 -7.36 5.85
N GLY A 264 17.96 -7.86 5.62
CA GLY A 264 18.89 -7.29 4.64
C GLY A 264 18.40 -7.38 3.20
N VAL A 265 17.70 -8.46 2.84
CA VAL A 265 17.02 -8.56 1.53
C VAL A 265 15.93 -7.49 1.40
N MET A 266 15.08 -7.29 2.42
CA MET A 266 14.10 -6.21 2.43
C MET A 266 14.77 -4.83 2.29
N MET A 267 15.93 -4.63 2.92
CA MET A 267 16.72 -3.41 2.80
C MET A 267 17.17 -3.16 1.36
N LEU A 268 17.68 -4.19 0.69
CA LEU A 268 18.10 -4.11 -0.71
C LEU A 268 16.92 -3.77 -1.62
N GLN A 269 15.75 -4.39 -1.41
CA GLN A 269 14.52 -4.07 -2.14
C GLN A 269 14.11 -2.60 -1.94
N TYR A 270 14.15 -2.11 -0.69
CA TYR A 270 13.84 -0.72 -0.37
C TYR A 270 14.80 0.28 -1.04
N MET A 271 16.04 -0.11 -1.30
CA MET A 271 17.03 0.68 -2.04
C MET A 271 16.93 0.53 -3.58
N GLY A 272 16.00 -0.28 -4.07
CA GLY A 272 15.84 -0.59 -5.50
C GLY A 272 16.84 -1.62 -6.05
N TRP A 273 17.60 -2.31 -5.19
CA TRP A 273 18.60 -3.31 -5.58
C TRP A 273 17.96 -4.71 -5.68
N THR A 274 16.90 -4.81 -6.47
CA THR A 274 16.03 -5.99 -6.53
C THR A 274 16.76 -7.24 -7.02
N GLU A 275 17.71 -7.11 -7.96
CA GLU A 275 18.50 -8.27 -8.45
C GLU A 275 19.30 -8.92 -7.33
N ALA A 276 19.94 -8.11 -6.47
CA ALA A 276 20.72 -8.62 -5.35
C ALA A 276 19.82 -9.30 -4.31
N ALA A 277 18.66 -8.71 -4.03
CA ALA A 277 17.66 -9.26 -3.12
C ALA A 277 17.18 -10.65 -3.58
N GLU A 278 16.71 -10.75 -4.83
CA GLU A 278 16.18 -11.99 -5.39
C GLU A 278 17.24 -13.09 -5.51
N LEU A 279 18.50 -12.72 -5.79
CA LEU A 279 19.62 -13.66 -5.83
C LEU A 279 19.86 -14.32 -4.45
N ILE A 280 19.83 -13.52 -3.37
CA ILE A 280 20.00 -14.02 -2.00
C ILE A 280 18.83 -14.93 -1.61
N GLU A 281 17.58 -14.52 -1.87
CA GLU A 281 16.39 -15.33 -1.58
C GLU A 281 16.41 -16.67 -2.34
N SER A 282 16.76 -16.62 -3.62
CA SER A 282 16.83 -17.83 -4.46
C SER A 282 17.93 -18.78 -3.99
N ALA A 283 19.08 -18.25 -3.56
CA ALA A 283 20.15 -19.06 -2.97
C ALA A 283 19.70 -19.70 -1.65
N LEU A 284 19.02 -18.94 -0.78
CA LEU A 284 18.51 -19.45 0.50
C LEU A 284 17.53 -20.61 0.30
N ALA A 285 16.55 -20.45 -0.60
CA ALA A 285 15.59 -21.50 -0.89
C ALA A 285 16.28 -22.80 -1.34
N LYS A 286 17.32 -22.70 -2.19
CA LYS A 286 18.05 -23.87 -2.66
C LYS A 286 18.91 -24.52 -1.56
N VAL A 287 19.61 -23.75 -0.73
CA VAL A 287 20.42 -24.29 0.37
C VAL A 287 19.54 -25.03 1.39
N ILE A 288 18.36 -24.49 1.71
CA ILE A 288 17.38 -25.16 2.58
C ILE A 288 16.84 -26.43 1.91
N ALA A 289 16.52 -26.39 0.62
CA ALA A 289 16.06 -27.55 -0.14
C ALA A 289 17.12 -28.69 -0.20
N ASP A 290 18.40 -28.33 -0.24
CA ASP A 290 19.55 -29.26 -0.12
C ASP A 290 19.70 -29.87 1.30
N LYS A 291 18.79 -29.54 2.23
CA LYS A 291 18.74 -29.98 3.63
C LYS A 291 20.02 -29.73 4.43
N THR A 292 20.82 -28.74 4.03
CA THR A 292 22.02 -28.33 4.76
C THR A 292 21.73 -27.04 5.50
N VAL A 293 21.42 -27.15 6.79
CA VAL A 293 20.73 -26.10 7.56
C VAL A 293 21.28 -25.98 8.98
N THR A 294 20.96 -24.90 9.67
CA THR A 294 21.30 -24.73 11.09
C THR A 294 20.43 -25.60 12.00
N TYR A 295 20.87 -25.76 13.26
CA TYR A 295 20.30 -26.71 14.24
C TYR A 295 18.77 -26.62 14.43
N ASP A 296 18.20 -25.42 14.28
CA ASP A 296 16.79 -25.11 14.45
C ASP A 296 15.91 -25.79 13.41
N PHE A 297 16.40 -25.91 12.17
CA PHE A 297 15.77 -26.66 11.10
C PHE A 297 16.20 -28.13 11.09
N ALA A 298 17.48 -28.41 11.34
CA ALA A 298 18.01 -29.78 11.29
C ALA A 298 17.24 -30.72 12.23
N ARG A 299 16.87 -30.26 13.43
CA ARG A 299 16.07 -31.03 14.41
C ARG A 299 14.62 -31.34 13.98
N GLN A 300 14.15 -30.73 12.89
CA GLN A 300 12.78 -30.87 12.36
C GLN A 300 12.76 -31.52 10.96
N MET A 301 13.92 -31.88 10.42
CA MET A 301 14.06 -32.36 9.05
C MET A 301 14.79 -33.71 9.02
N ASP A 302 14.12 -34.74 8.49
CA ASP A 302 14.75 -36.05 8.31
C ASP A 302 15.87 -35.98 7.26
N GLY A 303 17.05 -36.48 7.63
CA GLY A 303 18.23 -36.53 6.78
C GLY A 303 18.91 -35.17 6.57
N ALA A 304 18.66 -34.18 7.43
CA ALA A 304 19.34 -32.89 7.35
C ALA A 304 20.79 -32.96 7.85
N THR A 305 21.65 -32.17 7.20
CA THR A 305 23.02 -31.92 7.65
C THR A 305 23.05 -30.63 8.45
N GLU A 306 23.29 -30.73 9.77
CA GLU A 306 23.45 -29.56 10.64
C GLU A 306 24.78 -28.86 10.37
N VAL A 307 24.74 -27.54 10.15
CA VAL A 307 25.92 -26.70 9.96
C VAL A 307 25.91 -25.48 10.90
N PRO A 308 27.09 -24.94 11.26
CA PRO A 308 27.18 -23.70 12.03
C PRO A 308 26.75 -22.46 11.21
N THR A 309 26.51 -21.33 11.89
CA THR A 309 26.07 -20.06 11.29
C THR A 309 26.98 -19.61 10.15
N SER A 310 28.30 -19.61 10.40
CA SER A 310 29.34 -19.24 9.43
C SER A 310 29.29 -20.10 8.18
N LYS A 311 29.22 -21.43 8.35
CA LYS A 311 29.17 -22.39 7.24
C LYS A 311 27.88 -22.27 6.45
N PHE A 312 26.75 -22.00 7.10
CA PHE A 312 25.48 -21.74 6.41
C PHE A 312 25.59 -20.51 5.48
N ALA A 313 26.22 -19.43 5.97
CA ALA A 313 26.50 -18.24 5.15
C ALA A 313 27.47 -18.54 3.98
N ASP A 314 28.51 -19.34 4.19
CA ASP A 314 29.41 -19.75 3.11
C ASP A 314 28.70 -20.52 2.01
N LEU A 315 27.78 -21.42 2.37
CA LEU A 315 26.99 -22.20 1.41
C LEU A 315 26.11 -21.29 0.54
N LEU A 316 25.48 -20.28 1.14
CA LEU A 316 24.73 -19.25 0.41
C LEU A 316 25.63 -18.52 -0.60
N ILE A 317 26.82 -18.07 -0.17
CA ILE A 317 27.78 -17.38 -1.04
C ILE A 317 28.22 -18.28 -2.21
N VAL A 318 28.51 -19.55 -1.94
CA VAL A 318 28.87 -20.54 -2.97
C VAL A 318 27.73 -20.71 -3.97
N LYS A 319 26.49 -20.87 -3.48
CA LYS A 319 25.29 -21.04 -4.33
C LYS A 319 25.09 -19.82 -5.22
N MET A 320 25.20 -18.61 -4.66
CA MET A 320 25.09 -17.35 -5.41
C MET A 320 26.17 -17.21 -6.50
N ARG A 321 27.40 -17.71 -6.26
CA ARG A 321 28.50 -17.64 -7.23
C ARG A 321 28.39 -18.69 -8.33
N GLN A 322 28.06 -19.94 -7.96
CA GLN A 322 27.98 -21.06 -8.90
C GLN A 322 26.75 -20.98 -9.79
N GLU A 323 25.59 -20.66 -9.21
CA GLU A 323 24.32 -20.64 -9.93
C GLU A 323 23.86 -19.22 -10.31
N GLY A 324 24.66 -18.20 -9.96
CA GLY A 324 24.35 -16.79 -10.18
C GLY A 324 23.90 -16.46 -11.61
N PRO A 325 24.63 -16.86 -12.67
CA PRO A 325 24.20 -16.60 -14.04
C PRO A 325 22.84 -17.21 -14.39
N ALA A 326 22.58 -18.45 -13.98
CA ALA A 326 21.32 -19.13 -14.22
C ALA A 326 20.17 -18.49 -13.42
N LEU A 327 20.41 -18.18 -12.14
CA LEU A 327 19.45 -17.48 -11.29
C LEU A 327 19.09 -16.10 -11.85
N ARG A 328 20.07 -15.34 -12.35
CA ARG A 328 19.82 -14.03 -12.98
C ARG A 328 18.98 -14.15 -14.25
N GLN A 329 19.23 -15.17 -15.08
CA GLN A 329 18.40 -15.42 -16.26
C GLN A 329 16.95 -15.75 -15.88
N GLU A 330 16.77 -16.59 -14.85
CA GLU A 330 15.44 -16.94 -14.34
C GLU A 330 14.68 -15.72 -13.80
N ILE A 331 15.38 -14.89 -13.02
CA ILE A 331 14.88 -13.61 -12.49
C ILE A 331 14.44 -12.68 -13.63
N GLU A 332 15.31 -12.46 -14.62
CA GLU A 332 15.06 -11.57 -15.75
C GLU A 332 13.87 -12.04 -16.59
N HIS A 333 13.76 -13.35 -16.83
CA HIS A 333 12.63 -13.92 -17.54
C HIS A 333 11.31 -13.67 -16.80
N ARG A 334 11.31 -13.86 -15.48
CA ARG A 334 10.13 -13.61 -14.62
C ARG A 334 9.70 -12.14 -14.67
N ARG A 335 10.67 -11.22 -14.57
CA ARG A 335 10.42 -9.77 -14.62
C ARG A 335 9.83 -9.33 -15.96
N ARG A 336 10.42 -9.77 -17.08
CA ARG A 336 9.90 -9.43 -18.42
C ARG A 336 8.46 -9.88 -18.60
N HIS A 337 8.13 -11.09 -18.14
CA HIS A 337 6.77 -11.59 -18.22
C HIS A 337 5.79 -10.75 -17.38
N GLN A 338 6.19 -10.33 -16.18
CA GLN A 338 5.39 -9.43 -15.33
C GLN A 338 5.23 -8.04 -15.96
N GLU A 339 6.30 -7.44 -16.49
CA GLU A 339 6.26 -6.13 -17.15
C GLU A 339 5.38 -6.14 -18.40
N GLN A 340 5.47 -7.18 -19.23
CA GLN A 340 4.62 -7.35 -20.40
C GLN A 340 3.14 -7.47 -20.02
N SER A 341 2.84 -8.27 -19.00
CA SER A 341 1.46 -8.40 -18.50
C SER A 341 0.93 -7.07 -17.97
N ARG A 342 1.76 -6.27 -17.30
CA ARG A 342 1.37 -4.97 -16.76
C ARG A 342 1.14 -3.94 -17.87
N ARG A 343 2.04 -3.84 -18.86
CA ARG A 343 1.87 -2.95 -20.02
C ARG A 343 0.62 -3.28 -20.83
N ALA A 344 0.34 -4.57 -21.04
CA ALA A 344 -0.87 -4.98 -21.76
C ALA A 344 -2.16 -4.51 -21.04
N LEU A 345 -2.19 -4.51 -19.72
CA LEU A 345 -3.30 -3.99 -18.93
C LEU A 345 -3.40 -2.46 -18.98
N GLU A 346 -2.27 -1.74 -18.97
CA GLU A 346 -2.23 -0.28 -19.11
C GLU A 346 -2.67 0.17 -20.52
N ASP A 347 -2.17 -0.46 -21.58
CA ASP A 347 -2.53 -0.17 -22.97
C ASP A 347 -4.03 -0.42 -23.23
N ALA A 348 -4.59 -1.49 -22.65
CA ALA A 348 -6.02 -1.78 -22.72
C ALA A 348 -6.89 -0.70 -22.04
N ARG A 349 -6.40 -0.05 -20.97
CA ARG A 349 -7.11 1.04 -20.29
C ARG A 349 -7.15 2.32 -21.12
N VAL A 350 -6.11 2.59 -21.91
CA VAL A 350 -5.98 3.81 -22.72
C VAL A 350 -6.75 3.69 -24.04
N ALA A 351 -6.71 2.52 -24.68
CA ALA A 351 -7.30 2.33 -26.01
C ALA A 351 -8.83 2.30 -26.02
N ASP A 352 -9.47 1.68 -25.02
CA ASP A 352 -10.93 1.64 -24.90
C ASP A 352 -11.35 1.70 -23.42
N PRO A 353 -11.49 2.93 -22.87
CA PRO A 353 -11.81 3.13 -21.46
C PRO A 353 -13.12 2.44 -21.04
N VAL A 354 -14.12 2.39 -21.93
CA VAL A 354 -15.44 1.81 -21.63
C VAL A 354 -15.37 0.29 -21.63
N GLN A 355 -14.69 -0.33 -22.61
CA GLN A 355 -14.45 -1.78 -22.56
C GLN A 355 -13.56 -2.19 -21.40
N SER A 356 -12.57 -1.37 -21.04
CA SER A 356 -11.77 -1.59 -19.83
C SER A 356 -12.62 -1.50 -18.56
N MET A 357 -13.56 -0.55 -18.49
CA MET A 357 -14.53 -0.46 -17.39
C MET A 357 -15.46 -1.69 -17.35
N ILE A 358 -15.96 -2.18 -18.49
CA ILE A 358 -16.76 -3.41 -18.56
C ILE A 358 -15.93 -4.62 -18.10
N ALA A 359 -14.71 -4.78 -18.62
CA ALA A 359 -13.82 -5.90 -18.30
C ALA A 359 -13.36 -5.89 -16.83
N SER A 360 -13.21 -4.70 -16.25
CA SER A 360 -12.97 -4.51 -14.82
C SER A 360 -14.25 -4.49 -14.00
N GLY A 361 -15.45 -4.52 -14.60
CA GLY A 361 -16.73 -4.41 -13.88
C GLY A 361 -17.00 -3.04 -13.22
N ARG A 362 -16.16 -2.02 -13.46
CA ARG A 362 -16.29 -0.66 -12.88
C ARG A 362 -17.52 0.04 -13.48
N MET A 363 -18.48 0.45 -12.64
CA MET A 363 -19.56 1.35 -13.05
C MET A 363 -19.25 2.78 -12.59
N PRO A 364 -18.94 3.72 -13.50
CA PRO A 364 -18.69 5.09 -13.12
C PRO A 364 -20.02 5.84 -12.88
N THR A 365 -20.19 6.38 -11.67
CA THR A 365 -21.37 7.20 -11.30
C THR A 365 -21.08 8.69 -11.18
N THR A 366 -19.79 9.06 -11.17
CA THR A 366 -19.33 10.45 -11.05
C THR A 366 -18.40 10.83 -12.20
N VAL A 367 -18.26 12.12 -12.40
CA VAL A 367 -17.35 12.75 -13.37
C VAL A 367 -15.92 12.26 -13.20
N GLY A 368 -15.44 12.15 -11.97
CA GLY A 368 -14.11 11.62 -11.66
C GLY A 368 -13.91 10.18 -12.12
N GLY A 369 -14.99 9.41 -12.26
CA GLY A 369 -14.95 8.02 -12.74
C GLY A 369 -14.69 7.88 -14.24
N ILE A 370 -14.96 8.93 -15.03
CA ILE A 370 -14.82 8.92 -16.50
C ILE A 370 -13.85 9.96 -17.05
N MET A 371 -13.36 10.87 -16.21
CA MET A 371 -12.48 11.94 -16.69
C MET A 371 -11.16 11.41 -17.24
N SER A 372 -10.70 12.05 -18.31
CA SER A 372 -9.35 11.84 -18.85
C SER A 372 -8.37 12.84 -18.24
N PRO A 373 -7.09 12.46 -18.06
CA PRO A 373 -6.05 13.40 -17.65
C PRO A 373 -5.92 14.56 -18.64
N VAL A 374 -5.52 15.72 -18.13
CA VAL A 374 -5.26 16.91 -18.96
C VAL A 374 -3.80 16.97 -19.40
N VAL A 375 -3.58 17.33 -20.65
CA VAL A 375 -2.25 17.68 -21.18
C VAL A 375 -2.13 19.21 -21.18
N THR A 376 -1.03 19.72 -20.62
CA THR A 376 -0.81 21.15 -20.40
C THR A 376 0.26 21.72 -21.33
N VAL A 377 0.07 22.97 -21.76
CA VAL A 377 1.05 23.78 -22.51
C VAL A 377 1.15 25.20 -21.96
N LYS A 378 2.29 25.85 -22.19
CA LYS A 378 2.54 27.21 -21.73
C LYS A 378 1.79 28.26 -22.55
N ASN A 379 1.54 29.40 -21.94
CA ASN A 379 0.82 30.52 -22.54
C ASN A 379 1.60 31.16 -23.72
N ASP A 380 2.94 31.18 -23.61
CA ASP A 380 3.85 31.82 -24.56
C ASP A 380 4.40 30.89 -25.65
N GLU A 381 4.07 29.59 -25.61
CA GLU A 381 4.37 28.64 -26.67
C GLU A 381 3.63 28.98 -27.97
N MET A 382 4.24 28.61 -29.09
CA MET A 382 3.64 28.80 -30.41
C MET A 382 2.57 27.74 -30.68
N VAL A 383 1.49 28.13 -31.38
CA VAL A 383 0.37 27.23 -31.68
C VAL A 383 0.82 25.97 -32.43
N ASN A 384 1.84 26.04 -33.29
CA ASN A 384 2.37 24.85 -33.96
C ASN A 384 2.98 23.82 -32.98
N VAL A 385 3.64 24.26 -31.90
CA VAL A 385 4.18 23.36 -30.87
C VAL A 385 3.02 22.67 -30.16
N ALA A 386 2.02 23.43 -29.76
CA ALA A 386 0.83 22.88 -29.11
C ALA A 386 0.05 21.93 -30.05
N MET A 387 0.00 22.19 -31.36
CA MET A 387 -0.55 21.24 -32.34
C MET A 387 0.25 19.92 -32.39
N HIS A 388 1.58 19.98 -32.33
CA HIS A 388 2.40 18.78 -32.23
C HIS A 388 2.13 18.01 -30.93
N THR A 389 2.04 18.71 -29.80
CA THR A 389 1.68 18.11 -28.50
C THR A 389 0.31 17.42 -28.56
N MET A 390 -0.68 18.02 -29.23
CA MET A 390 -1.99 17.38 -29.46
C MET A 390 -1.85 16.07 -30.23
N ILE A 391 -1.07 16.04 -31.31
CA ILE A 391 -0.88 14.86 -32.15
C ILE A 391 -0.12 13.76 -31.39
N GLU A 392 0.98 14.10 -30.73
CA GLU A 392 1.82 13.16 -29.98
C GLU A 392 1.05 12.48 -28.85
N ASN A 393 0.16 13.22 -28.18
CA ASN A 393 -0.64 12.69 -27.07
C ASN A 393 -2.02 12.18 -27.53
N GLY A 394 -2.36 12.28 -28.82
CA GLY A 394 -3.66 11.86 -29.35
C GLY A 394 -4.85 12.61 -28.75
N VAL A 395 -4.68 13.89 -28.38
CA VAL A 395 -5.73 14.70 -27.72
C VAL A 395 -6.19 15.86 -28.60
N ASN A 396 -7.47 16.24 -28.46
CA ASN A 396 -8.09 17.34 -29.21
C ASN A 396 -8.20 18.65 -28.40
N ALA A 397 -7.67 18.66 -27.19
CA ALA A 397 -7.70 19.78 -26.25
C ALA A 397 -6.41 19.83 -25.45
N LEU A 398 -5.93 21.04 -25.17
CA LEU A 398 -4.84 21.29 -24.25
C LEU A 398 -5.27 22.31 -23.21
N MET A 399 -4.89 22.04 -21.96
CA MET A 399 -4.97 23.02 -20.89
C MET A 399 -3.82 24.01 -21.05
N VAL A 400 -4.14 25.29 -21.00
CA VAL A 400 -3.16 26.38 -21.11
C VAL A 400 -2.90 26.93 -19.73
N GLU A 401 -1.62 26.97 -19.36
CA GLU A 401 -1.18 27.49 -18.06
C GLU A 401 -1.76 28.88 -17.75
N PRO A 402 -1.90 29.21 -16.44
CA PRO A 402 -2.44 30.49 -16.00
C PRO A 402 -1.79 31.68 -16.69
N ASP A 403 -2.60 32.66 -17.10
CA ASP A 403 -2.08 33.95 -17.53
C ASP A 403 -1.58 34.80 -16.34
N ALA A 404 -1.15 36.02 -16.60
CA ALA A 404 -0.67 36.95 -15.56
C ALA A 404 -1.74 37.29 -14.50
N SER A 405 -3.02 37.01 -14.75
CA SER A 405 -4.12 37.17 -13.80
C SER A 405 -4.43 35.88 -13.01
N GLY A 406 -3.68 34.79 -13.25
CA GLY A 406 -3.88 33.51 -12.59
C GLY A 406 -4.96 32.63 -13.24
N GLN A 407 -5.48 32.99 -14.42
CA GLN A 407 -6.57 32.24 -15.06
C GLN A 407 -6.08 31.19 -16.05
N TRP A 408 -6.41 29.92 -15.76
CA TRP A 408 -6.24 28.81 -16.68
C TRP A 408 -7.08 29.00 -17.96
N GLY A 409 -6.57 28.49 -19.08
CA GLY A 409 -7.27 28.50 -20.37
C GLY A 409 -7.36 27.11 -20.99
N ILE A 410 -8.12 27.00 -22.07
CA ILE A 410 -8.22 25.77 -22.88
C ILE A 410 -8.10 26.13 -24.36
N MET A 411 -7.25 25.40 -25.09
CA MET A 411 -7.15 25.48 -26.54
C MET A 411 -7.56 24.16 -27.16
N THR A 412 -8.43 24.21 -28.17
CA THR A 412 -8.95 23.04 -28.90
C THR A 412 -8.53 23.06 -30.35
N ASP A 413 -8.58 21.91 -31.03
CA ASP A 413 -8.44 21.81 -32.48
C ASP A 413 -9.36 22.78 -33.24
N ARG A 414 -10.59 22.97 -32.76
CA ARG A 414 -11.56 23.91 -33.31
C ARG A 414 -11.12 25.36 -33.17
N ASP A 415 -10.39 25.71 -32.11
CA ASP A 415 -9.81 27.05 -31.94
C ASP A 415 -8.71 27.29 -32.97
N VAL A 416 -7.88 26.28 -33.26
CA VAL A 416 -6.88 26.38 -34.34
C VAL A 416 -7.58 26.64 -35.68
N LEU A 417 -8.61 25.86 -36.01
CA LEU A 417 -9.36 26.05 -37.25
C LEU A 417 -10.03 27.44 -37.32
N LYS A 418 -10.71 27.85 -36.25
CA LYS A 418 -11.47 29.11 -36.23
C LYS A 418 -10.59 30.35 -36.10
N LYS A 419 -9.63 30.36 -35.19
CA LYS A 419 -8.88 31.58 -34.82
C LYS A 419 -7.56 31.72 -35.57
N ILE A 420 -7.05 30.64 -36.15
CA ILE A 420 -5.81 30.66 -36.94
C ILE A 420 -6.12 30.49 -38.43
N ILE A 421 -6.65 29.31 -38.82
CA ILE A 421 -6.79 28.94 -40.23
C ILE A 421 -7.83 29.81 -40.94
N SER A 422 -9.02 29.98 -40.37
CA SER A 422 -10.10 30.75 -41.02
C SER A 422 -9.77 32.25 -41.18
N VAL A 423 -8.85 32.75 -40.36
CA VAL A 423 -8.38 34.15 -40.36
C VAL A 423 -7.01 34.29 -41.06
N ASN A 424 -6.54 33.21 -41.71
CA ASN A 424 -5.29 33.14 -42.47
C ASN A 424 -4.03 33.56 -41.67
N ARG A 425 -3.99 33.23 -40.37
CA ARG A 425 -2.82 33.42 -39.50
C ARG A 425 -1.90 32.21 -39.58
N SER A 426 -0.60 32.39 -39.33
CA SER A 426 0.37 31.29 -39.29
C SER A 426 0.48 30.69 -37.88
N PRO A 427 0.26 29.37 -37.67
CA PRO A 427 0.42 28.72 -36.37
C PRO A 427 1.82 28.87 -35.76
N ALA A 428 2.85 29.06 -36.59
CA ALA A 428 4.23 29.22 -36.15
C ALA A 428 4.57 30.64 -35.66
N ARG A 429 3.62 31.59 -35.75
CA ARG A 429 3.80 33.00 -35.38
C ARG A 429 2.76 33.51 -34.39
N VAL A 430 1.88 32.64 -33.91
CA VAL A 430 0.82 32.99 -32.97
C VAL A 430 1.05 32.22 -31.68
N LYS A 431 0.99 32.90 -30.54
CA LYS A 431 1.11 32.26 -29.24
C LYS A 431 -0.21 31.60 -28.84
N VAL A 432 -0.12 30.49 -28.10
CA VAL A 432 -1.27 29.76 -27.56
C VAL A 432 -2.19 30.68 -26.73
N GLY A 433 -1.59 31.57 -25.93
CA GLY A 433 -2.29 32.58 -25.14
C GLY A 433 -3.22 33.50 -25.91
N GLU A 434 -2.97 33.72 -27.21
CA GLU A 434 -3.78 34.60 -28.06
C GLU A 434 -5.04 33.93 -28.62
N VAL A 435 -5.09 32.59 -28.59
CA VAL A 435 -6.18 31.80 -29.20
C VAL A 435 -6.89 30.86 -28.23
N THR A 436 -6.39 30.74 -27.01
CA THR A 436 -7.04 30.02 -25.93
C THR A 436 -8.38 30.65 -25.51
N ASN A 437 -9.28 29.86 -24.92
CA ASN A 437 -10.55 30.31 -24.37
C ASN A 437 -10.46 30.46 -22.85
N ARG A 438 -11.04 31.55 -22.35
CA ARG A 438 -11.23 31.88 -20.92
C ARG A 438 -12.58 32.60 -20.75
N PRO A 439 -13.25 32.52 -19.59
CA PRO A 439 -12.96 31.63 -18.47
C PRO A 439 -13.31 30.17 -18.81
N LEU A 440 -12.79 29.23 -18.02
CA LEU A 440 -13.11 27.81 -18.16
C LEU A 440 -14.50 27.49 -17.63
N VAL A 441 -15.18 26.56 -18.29
CA VAL A 441 -16.32 25.88 -17.71
C VAL A 441 -15.78 24.71 -16.89
N THR A 442 -15.83 24.84 -15.57
CA THR A 442 -15.31 23.83 -14.63
C THR A 442 -16.42 23.10 -13.89
N ILE A 443 -16.15 21.85 -13.52
CA ILE A 443 -17.00 21.00 -12.69
C ILE A 443 -16.18 20.31 -11.60
N LYS A 444 -16.84 19.90 -10.52
CA LYS A 444 -16.21 19.15 -9.43
C LYS A 444 -16.10 17.68 -9.78
N ARG A 445 -15.07 17.01 -9.24
CA ARG A 445 -14.79 15.59 -9.51
C ARG A 445 -15.91 14.66 -9.04
N GLU A 446 -16.62 15.05 -7.99
CA GLU A 446 -17.67 14.27 -7.32
C GLU A 446 -19.04 14.48 -7.94
N MET A 447 -19.16 15.41 -8.90
CA MET A 447 -20.41 15.72 -9.59
C MET A 447 -20.93 14.50 -10.35
N SER A 448 -22.25 14.33 -10.37
CA SER A 448 -22.90 13.23 -11.09
C SER A 448 -22.74 13.39 -12.61
N LEU A 449 -22.90 12.30 -13.36
CA LEU A 449 -22.87 12.35 -14.83
C LEU A 449 -24.02 13.19 -15.39
N ALA A 450 -25.20 13.15 -14.75
CA ALA A 450 -26.37 13.92 -15.14
C ALA A 450 -26.15 15.43 -14.95
N ASP A 451 -25.65 15.85 -13.80
CA ASP A 451 -25.35 17.26 -13.52
C ASP A 451 -24.25 17.80 -14.45
N ALA A 452 -23.25 16.98 -14.74
CA ALA A 452 -22.20 17.34 -15.68
C ALA A 452 -22.74 17.51 -17.11
N ALA A 453 -23.63 16.63 -17.56
CA ALA A 453 -24.31 16.73 -18.85
C ALA A 453 -25.19 17.99 -18.92
N GLN A 454 -25.95 18.28 -17.86
CA GLN A 454 -26.76 19.50 -17.77
C GLN A 454 -25.87 20.74 -17.88
N LYS A 455 -24.77 20.79 -17.13
CA LYS A 455 -23.83 21.92 -17.15
C LYS A 455 -23.13 22.10 -18.50
N MET A 456 -22.80 21.01 -19.20
CA MET A 456 -22.32 21.06 -20.58
C MET A 456 -23.36 21.70 -21.52
N SER A 457 -24.62 21.29 -21.39
CA SER A 457 -25.72 21.80 -22.20
C SER A 457 -25.99 23.29 -21.93
N GLU A 458 -26.08 23.68 -20.66
CA GLU A 458 -26.30 25.08 -20.24
C GLU A 458 -25.18 26.01 -20.71
N ALA A 459 -23.93 25.55 -20.62
CA ALA A 459 -22.78 26.32 -21.09
C ALA A 459 -22.54 26.20 -22.61
N ASN A 460 -23.32 25.37 -23.32
CA ASN A 460 -23.17 25.07 -24.75
C ASN A 460 -21.73 24.65 -25.13
N VAL A 461 -21.14 23.78 -24.32
CA VAL A 461 -19.78 23.24 -24.52
C VAL A 461 -19.81 21.72 -24.64
N ARG A 462 -18.92 21.18 -25.46
CA ARG A 462 -18.75 19.72 -25.64
C ARG A 462 -17.75 19.09 -24.68
N ARG A 463 -17.13 19.92 -23.85
CA ARG A 463 -16.10 19.50 -22.89
C ARG A 463 -16.09 20.44 -21.70
N VAL A 464 -15.86 19.89 -20.54
CA VAL A 464 -15.74 20.62 -19.26
C VAL A 464 -14.48 20.17 -18.55
N VAL A 465 -13.88 21.10 -17.83
CA VAL A 465 -12.67 20.85 -17.06
C VAL A 465 -13.07 20.39 -15.66
N VAL A 466 -12.48 19.31 -15.18
CA VAL A 466 -12.64 18.85 -13.81
C VAL A 466 -11.61 19.57 -12.95
N GLU A 467 -12.07 20.27 -11.91
CA GLU A 467 -11.20 21.01 -11.00
C GLU A 467 -11.12 20.37 -9.61
N MET A 468 -9.97 20.52 -8.98
CA MET A 468 -9.74 20.22 -7.56
C MET A 468 -8.83 21.30 -6.99
N ASP A 469 -9.23 21.93 -5.89
CA ASP A 469 -8.50 23.04 -5.24
C ASP A 469 -8.08 24.17 -6.20
N GLY A 470 -8.96 24.51 -7.15
CA GLY A 470 -8.72 25.57 -8.14
C GLY A 470 -7.73 25.21 -9.26
N LYS A 471 -7.34 23.93 -9.38
CA LYS A 471 -6.47 23.42 -10.45
C LYS A 471 -7.22 22.44 -11.36
N PRO A 472 -6.99 22.49 -12.68
CA PRO A 472 -7.47 21.45 -13.60
C PRO A 472 -6.80 20.11 -13.27
N VAL A 473 -7.62 19.08 -13.00
CA VAL A 473 -7.15 17.70 -12.74
C VAL A 473 -7.61 16.70 -13.79
N GLY A 474 -8.60 17.05 -14.61
CA GLY A 474 -9.13 16.20 -15.66
C GLY A 474 -10.05 16.94 -16.63
N MET A 475 -10.53 16.22 -17.64
CA MET A 475 -11.51 16.71 -18.60
C MET A 475 -12.53 15.62 -18.92
N VAL A 476 -13.78 16.01 -19.13
CA VAL A 476 -14.84 15.13 -19.63
C VAL A 476 -15.41 15.73 -20.90
N THR A 477 -15.63 14.90 -21.93
CA THR A 477 -16.30 15.28 -23.17
C THR A 477 -17.73 14.74 -23.22
N ASP A 478 -18.56 15.33 -24.09
CA ASP A 478 -19.90 14.84 -24.40
C ASP A 478 -19.89 13.38 -24.90
N ASN A 479 -18.88 13.00 -25.69
CA ASN A 479 -18.68 11.63 -26.13
C ASN A 479 -18.31 10.67 -24.99
N ASP A 480 -17.54 11.11 -24.00
CA ASP A 480 -17.23 10.29 -22.82
C ASP A 480 -18.51 10.03 -22.01
N LEU A 481 -19.34 11.06 -21.83
CA LEU A 481 -20.65 10.92 -21.18
C LEU A 481 -21.56 9.98 -21.98
N PHE A 482 -21.67 10.20 -23.29
CA PHE A 482 -22.54 9.41 -24.16
C PHE A 482 -22.19 7.92 -24.12
N ARG A 483 -20.92 7.58 -24.39
CA ARG A 483 -20.45 6.18 -24.39
C ARG A 483 -20.61 5.53 -23.02
N THR A 484 -20.39 6.28 -21.95
CA THR A 484 -20.56 5.78 -20.58
C THR A 484 -22.03 5.49 -20.28
N VAL A 485 -22.92 6.44 -20.54
CA VAL A 485 -24.35 6.34 -20.25
C VAL A 485 -25.02 5.28 -21.11
N GLU A 486 -24.59 5.11 -22.37
CA GLU A 486 -25.08 4.05 -23.25
C GLU A 486 -24.83 2.65 -22.67
N VAL A 487 -23.69 2.45 -22.01
CA VAL A 487 -23.29 1.15 -21.45
C VAL A 487 -23.77 0.94 -20.02
N PHE A 488 -23.66 1.96 -19.17
CA PHE A 488 -23.87 1.84 -17.73
C PHE A 488 -25.14 2.55 -17.23
N GLY A 489 -25.85 3.27 -18.09
CA GLY A 489 -26.95 4.15 -17.69
C GLY A 489 -26.47 5.39 -16.94
N TRP A 490 -27.41 6.15 -16.39
CA TRP A 490 -27.11 7.36 -15.61
C TRP A 490 -26.67 7.09 -14.16
N GLY A 491 -26.65 5.82 -13.74
CA GLY A 491 -26.41 5.39 -12.36
C GLY A 491 -27.71 5.03 -11.61
N PRO A 492 -27.62 4.58 -10.34
CA PRO A 492 -28.76 4.07 -9.58
C PRO A 492 -29.77 5.14 -9.13
N ASP A 493 -29.43 6.43 -9.23
CA ASP A 493 -30.20 7.55 -8.64
C ASP A 493 -30.85 8.49 -9.68
N VAL A 494 -31.02 8.07 -10.94
CA VAL A 494 -31.58 8.88 -12.04
C VAL A 494 -32.78 8.22 -12.71
#